data_AF-A0A939CZW7-F1
#
_entry.id   AF-A0A939CZW7-F1
#
_cell.length_a   1.000
_cell.length_b   1.000
_cell.length_c   1.000
_cell.angle_alpha   90.00
_cell.angle_beta   90.00
_cell.angle_gamma   90.00
#
_symmetry.space_group_name_H-M   'P 1'
#
loop_
_entity.id
_entity.type
_entity.pdbx_description
1 polymer ?
#
loop_
_entity_poly.entity_id
_entity_poly.type
_entity_poly.pdbx_seq_one_letter_code
_entity_poly.pdbx_strand_id
1 'polypeptide(L)'
;MISLKSKLVNATLAATFAIPLATAGMFASAGSAQAAFLSSVSFSGNLTLQNTKQNTPNIEVAQFDNPANILSASGIFTGVQKVTVGNNDPYSLMLDLIPGSTSSKSTPTSTTVSADYKVRVSSIVDPFLSFDNGIKFKATTIEDITRKNTKSTNNIYTTSLDAFKIFGTFYDGTNAVGEGSVTTLKQGNNPGQYIFQIDAISQSVPEPTTILGLGAVGAVMAMSRRRKSLAN
;
A
#
# COMPACT_ATOMS: atom_id res chain seq x y z
N MET A 1 -34.89 -7.35 -61.21
CA MET A 1 -34.37 -8.25 -60.15
C MET A 1 -33.34 -7.51 -59.30
N ILE A 2 -33.67 -7.30 -58.02
CA ILE A 2 -32.82 -7.27 -56.82
C ILE A 2 -31.49 -6.46 -56.90
N SER A 3 -31.54 -5.16 -56.55
CA SER A 3 -30.35 -4.38 -56.16
C SER A 3 -30.50 -3.70 -54.78
N LEU A 4 -31.40 -4.21 -53.93
CA LEU A 4 -31.59 -3.72 -52.55
C LEU A 4 -30.81 -4.52 -51.49
N LYS A 5 -30.14 -5.62 -51.86
CA LYS A 5 -29.50 -6.52 -50.88
C LYS A 5 -28.11 -6.07 -50.38
N SER A 6 -27.41 -5.18 -51.09
CA SER A 6 -26.00 -4.88 -50.78
C SER A 6 -25.80 -3.75 -49.74
N LYS A 7 -26.66 -2.72 -49.75
CA LYS A 7 -26.51 -1.58 -48.81
C LYS A 7 -27.00 -1.88 -47.40
N LEU A 8 -28.00 -2.76 -47.26
CA LEU A 8 -28.58 -3.10 -45.96
C LEU A 8 -27.61 -3.94 -45.12
N VAL A 9 -26.98 -4.97 -45.71
CA VAL A 9 -26.03 -5.85 -45.02
C VAL A 9 -24.78 -5.10 -44.54
N ASN A 10 -24.31 -4.11 -45.31
CA ASN A 10 -23.16 -3.28 -44.92
C ASN A 10 -23.49 -2.29 -43.79
N ALA A 11 -24.72 -1.79 -43.73
CA ALA A 11 -25.17 -0.89 -42.66
C ALA A 11 -25.37 -1.65 -41.34
N THR A 12 -25.90 -2.89 -41.39
CA THR A 12 -26.08 -3.74 -40.20
C THR A 12 -24.72 -4.14 -39.61
N LEU A 13 -23.72 -4.48 -40.43
CA LEU A 13 -22.39 -4.82 -39.93
C LEU A 13 -21.71 -3.63 -39.24
N ALA A 14 -21.84 -2.41 -39.78
CA ALA A 14 -21.28 -1.21 -39.18
C ALA A 14 -21.95 -0.83 -37.85
N ALA A 15 -23.27 -1.05 -37.73
CA ALA A 15 -23.99 -0.84 -36.48
C ALA A 15 -23.54 -1.84 -35.39
N THR A 16 -23.27 -3.10 -35.74
CA THR A 16 -22.81 -4.12 -34.79
C THR A 16 -21.39 -3.85 -34.24
N PHE A 17 -20.53 -3.10 -34.96
CA PHE A 17 -19.23 -2.65 -34.42
C PHE A 17 -19.31 -1.33 -33.64
N ALA A 18 -20.29 -0.47 -33.94
CA ALA A 18 -20.45 0.81 -33.28
C ALA A 18 -21.18 0.71 -31.92
N ILE A 19 -22.14 -0.22 -31.80
CA ILE A 19 -22.92 -0.39 -30.57
C ILE A 19 -22.06 -0.86 -29.39
N PRO A 20 -21.13 -1.84 -29.52
CA PRO A 20 -20.24 -2.23 -28.43
C PRO A 20 -19.24 -1.13 -28.05
N LEU A 21 -18.77 -0.31 -29.01
CA LEU A 21 -17.83 0.79 -28.72
C LEU A 21 -18.48 1.92 -27.92
N ALA A 22 -19.72 2.30 -28.25
CA ALA A 22 -20.46 3.30 -27.50
C ALA A 22 -20.83 2.80 -26.08
N THR A 23 -21.08 1.50 -25.96
CA THR A 23 -21.42 0.87 -24.68
C THR A 23 -20.17 0.71 -23.80
N ALA A 24 -19.00 0.41 -24.37
CA ALA A 24 -17.72 0.36 -23.65
C ALA A 24 -17.25 1.74 -23.13
N GLY A 25 -17.64 2.83 -23.79
CA GLY A 25 -17.34 4.20 -23.33
C GLY A 25 -18.20 4.69 -22.16
N MET A 26 -19.42 4.14 -22.00
CA MET A 26 -20.35 4.54 -20.92
C MET A 26 -20.20 3.74 -19.63
N PHE A 27 -19.48 2.61 -19.65
CA PHE A 27 -19.22 1.76 -18.47
C PHE A 27 -17.78 1.83 -17.97
N ALA A 28 -17.06 2.93 -18.24
CA ALA A 28 -15.95 3.29 -17.36
C ALA A 28 -16.57 3.61 -15.99
N SER A 29 -16.61 2.58 -15.13
CA SER A 29 -17.18 2.61 -13.78
C SER A 29 -16.78 3.90 -13.05
N ALA A 30 -17.66 4.50 -12.28
CA ALA A 30 -17.32 5.65 -11.43
C ALA A 30 -16.05 5.45 -10.56
N GLY A 31 -15.60 4.21 -10.34
CA GLY A 31 -14.32 3.89 -9.70
C GLY A 31 -13.06 4.29 -10.49
N SER A 32 -13.11 4.43 -11.82
CA SER A 32 -11.95 4.92 -12.61
C SER A 32 -11.78 6.44 -12.53
N ALA A 33 -12.80 7.19 -12.08
CA ALA A 33 -12.66 8.62 -11.79
C ALA A 33 -11.90 8.90 -10.47
N GLN A 34 -11.85 7.93 -9.55
CA GLN A 34 -11.05 8.02 -8.32
C GLN A 34 -9.56 7.76 -8.56
N ALA A 35 -9.21 7.08 -9.65
CA ALA A 35 -7.82 6.83 -10.03
C ALA A 35 -7.10 8.05 -10.67
N ALA A 36 -7.86 9.03 -11.16
CA ALA A 36 -7.34 10.22 -11.86
C ALA A 36 -6.78 11.32 -10.93
N PHE A 37 -6.82 11.12 -9.60
CA PHE A 37 -6.48 12.15 -8.61
C PHE A 37 -5.26 11.79 -7.76
N LEU A 38 -4.16 11.28 -8.33
CA LEU A 38 -3.08 10.76 -7.49
C LEU A 38 -1.71 11.31 -7.87
N SER A 39 -1.49 12.55 -7.43
CA SER A 39 -0.18 12.97 -6.93
C SER A 39 0.23 12.11 -5.73
N SER A 40 1.52 12.16 -5.35
CA SER A 40 2.06 11.54 -4.13
C SER A 40 1.08 11.65 -2.95
N VAL A 41 0.61 10.51 -2.43
CA VAL A 41 -0.20 10.49 -1.21
C VAL A 41 0.73 10.32 -0.02
N SER A 42 0.54 11.14 0.99
CA SER A 42 1.35 11.10 2.20
C SER A 42 0.48 11.05 3.44
N PHE A 43 0.97 10.32 4.42
CA PHE A 43 0.34 10.13 5.72
C PHE A 43 1.44 10.08 6.77
N SER A 44 1.24 10.77 7.89
CA SER A 44 2.09 10.61 9.05
C SER A 44 1.32 10.58 10.36
N GLY A 45 1.79 9.77 11.30
CA GLY A 45 1.18 9.58 12.61
C GLY A 45 2.17 9.02 13.61
N ASN A 46 1.79 9.04 14.88
CA ASN A 46 2.62 8.55 15.98
C ASN A 46 2.18 7.18 16.44
N LEU A 47 3.14 6.25 16.53
CA LEU A 47 2.96 4.95 17.18
C LEU A 47 3.87 4.82 18.37
N THR A 48 3.32 4.26 19.44
CA THR A 48 4.08 4.01 20.67
C THR A 48 4.26 2.51 20.87
N LEU A 49 5.45 2.08 21.29
CA LEU A 49 5.79 0.70 21.61
C LEU A 49 5.65 0.51 23.13
N GLN A 50 4.71 -0.34 23.55
CA GLN A 50 4.26 -0.48 24.94
C GLN A 50 5.22 -1.29 25.84
N ASN A 51 5.91 -2.29 25.30
CA ASN A 51 7.07 -3.00 25.88
C ASN A 51 7.35 -4.22 24.99
N THR A 52 8.61 -4.61 24.84
CA THR A 52 8.94 -5.88 24.18
C THR A 52 9.14 -6.98 25.22
N LYS A 53 8.39 -8.07 25.11
CA LYS A 53 8.56 -9.26 25.95
C LYS A 53 9.29 -10.33 25.16
N GLN A 54 10.41 -10.80 25.70
CA GLN A 54 11.08 -12.00 25.18
C GLN A 54 10.32 -13.22 25.69
N ASN A 55 9.70 -13.98 24.80
CA ASN A 55 8.90 -15.15 25.18
C ASN A 55 9.76 -16.43 25.20
N THR A 56 10.80 -16.53 24.37
CA THR A 56 11.78 -17.64 24.33
C THR A 56 13.13 -17.09 23.82
N PRO A 57 14.29 -17.79 23.93
CA PRO A 57 15.59 -17.19 23.57
C PRO A 57 15.64 -16.59 22.16
N ASN A 58 14.83 -17.10 21.23
CA ASN A 58 14.86 -16.71 19.81
C ASN A 58 13.54 -16.06 19.31
N ILE A 59 12.50 -15.96 20.15
CA ILE A 59 11.22 -15.35 19.76
C ILE A 59 10.86 -14.23 20.72
N GLU A 60 10.47 -13.10 20.14
CA GLU A 60 10.08 -11.91 20.85
C GLU A 60 8.72 -11.40 20.38
N VAL A 61 8.00 -10.73 21.28
CA VAL A 61 6.75 -10.04 20.97
C VAL A 61 6.94 -8.53 21.12
N ALA A 62 6.78 -7.80 20.03
CA ALA A 62 6.71 -6.34 20.01
C ALA A 62 5.25 -5.89 20.08
N GLN A 63 4.89 -5.15 21.14
CA GLN A 63 3.54 -4.68 21.39
C GLN A 63 3.43 -3.19 21.10
N PHE A 64 2.44 -2.80 20.30
CA PHE A 64 2.19 -1.42 19.91
C PHE A 64 0.89 -0.89 20.51
N ASP A 65 0.94 0.40 20.83
CA ASP A 65 -0.23 1.19 21.19
C ASP A 65 -1.17 1.35 20.01
N ASN A 66 -2.46 1.23 20.31
CA ASN A 66 -3.51 1.32 19.33
C ASN A 66 -4.72 2.04 20.00
N PRO A 67 -5.43 2.94 19.30
CA PRO A 67 -5.11 3.57 18.02
C PRO A 67 -3.99 4.62 18.09
N ALA A 68 -3.28 4.79 16.98
CA ALA A 68 -2.27 5.81 16.77
C ALA A 68 -2.89 7.15 16.31
N ASN A 69 -2.32 8.26 16.80
CA ASN A 69 -2.74 9.60 16.45
C ASN A 69 -2.14 10.03 15.12
N ILE A 70 -2.94 10.70 14.29
CA ILE A 70 -2.51 11.21 12.98
C ILE A 70 -2.02 12.64 13.13
N LEU A 71 -0.85 12.91 12.56
CA LEU A 71 -0.21 14.23 12.58
C LEU A 71 -0.49 15.00 11.28
N SER A 72 -0.49 14.30 10.15
CA SER A 72 -0.80 14.89 8.85
C SER A 72 -1.26 13.83 7.87
N ALA A 73 -2.11 14.23 6.93
CA ALA A 73 -2.56 13.36 5.86
C ALA A 73 -2.97 14.17 4.63
N SER A 74 -2.70 13.64 3.44
CA SER A 74 -3.00 14.28 2.17
C SER A 74 -3.52 13.27 1.13
N GLY A 75 -4.11 13.76 0.05
CA GLY A 75 -4.67 12.92 -1.02
C GLY A 75 -5.81 12.04 -0.50
N ILE A 76 -5.75 10.73 -0.76
CA ILE A 76 -6.80 9.77 -0.31
C ILE A 76 -6.89 9.63 1.21
N PHE A 77 -5.89 10.10 1.95
CA PHE A 77 -5.89 10.10 3.41
C PHE A 77 -6.38 11.43 4.00
N THR A 78 -6.88 12.36 3.19
CA THR A 78 -7.39 13.64 3.70
C THR A 78 -8.54 13.40 4.68
N GLY A 79 -8.48 14.06 5.84
CA GLY A 79 -9.51 13.98 6.88
C GLY A 79 -9.36 12.83 7.88
N VAL A 80 -8.35 11.98 7.72
CA VAL A 80 -8.09 10.87 8.64
C VAL A 80 -7.50 11.39 9.96
N GLN A 81 -8.06 10.98 11.11
CA GLN A 81 -7.64 11.45 12.43
C GLN A 81 -7.01 10.35 13.31
N LYS A 82 -7.41 9.09 13.09
CA LYS A 82 -6.83 7.92 13.75
C LYS A 82 -6.46 6.82 12.76
N VAL A 83 -5.40 6.10 13.08
CA VAL A 83 -5.04 4.84 12.43
C VAL A 83 -4.97 3.72 13.47
N THR A 84 -5.58 2.59 13.15
CA THR A 84 -5.56 1.40 13.99
C THR A 84 -4.52 0.43 13.43
N VAL A 85 -3.66 -0.12 14.27
CA VAL A 85 -2.68 -1.15 13.86
C VAL A 85 -3.28 -2.53 14.10
N GLY A 86 -3.35 -3.35 13.05
CA GLY A 86 -4.00 -4.65 13.07
C GLY A 86 -5.48 -4.58 13.44
N ASN A 87 -5.99 -5.69 13.99
CA ASN A 87 -7.40 -5.87 14.31
C ASN A 87 -7.65 -6.05 15.83
N ASN A 88 -6.59 -6.09 16.63
CA ASN A 88 -6.62 -6.33 18.07
C ASN A 88 -5.99 -5.15 18.81
N ASP A 89 -6.47 -4.87 20.02
CA ASP A 89 -5.95 -3.80 20.85
C ASP A 89 -5.52 -4.35 22.23
N PRO A 90 -4.21 -4.33 22.59
CA PRO A 90 -3.05 -3.87 21.81
C PRO A 90 -2.60 -4.86 20.73
N TYR A 91 -1.96 -4.36 19.66
CA TYR A 91 -1.45 -5.17 18.55
C TYR A 91 -0.03 -5.68 18.80
N SER A 92 0.25 -6.93 18.43
CA SER A 92 1.52 -7.61 18.71
C SER A 92 2.12 -8.23 17.44
N LEU A 93 3.41 -7.98 17.21
CA LEU A 93 4.20 -8.66 16.18
C LEU A 93 5.10 -9.71 16.81
N MET A 94 5.16 -10.90 16.20
CA MET A 94 6.15 -11.91 16.56
C MET A 94 7.42 -11.70 15.74
N LEU A 95 8.56 -11.68 16.43
CA LEU A 95 9.88 -11.45 15.87
C LEU A 95 10.74 -12.68 16.10
N ASP A 96 11.37 -13.19 15.03
CA ASP A 96 12.31 -14.31 15.07
C ASP A 96 13.74 -13.77 15.02
N LEU A 97 14.56 -14.12 16.00
CA LEU A 97 15.97 -13.71 16.05
C LEU A 97 16.72 -14.23 14.82
N ILE A 98 17.44 -13.34 14.13
CA ILE A 98 18.36 -13.74 13.06
C ILE A 98 19.62 -14.34 13.71
N PRO A 99 19.96 -15.61 13.46
CA PRO A 99 21.12 -16.23 14.08
C PRO A 99 22.42 -15.48 13.77
N GLY A 100 23.22 -15.20 14.80
CA GLY A 100 24.50 -14.51 14.64
C GLY A 100 24.43 -12.98 14.49
N SER A 101 23.24 -12.38 14.54
CA SER A 101 23.07 -10.92 14.45
C SER A 101 23.33 -10.17 15.77
N THR A 102 23.53 -10.90 16.87
CA THR A 102 23.70 -10.30 18.19
C THR A 102 25.06 -9.62 18.30
N SER A 103 25.06 -8.34 18.64
CA SER A 103 26.25 -7.54 18.92
C SER A 103 26.13 -6.85 20.27
N SER A 104 27.26 -6.69 20.96
CA SER A 104 27.32 -5.96 22.22
C SER A 104 28.37 -4.86 22.15
N LYS A 105 27.99 -3.65 22.54
CA LYS A 105 28.88 -2.51 22.69
C LYS A 105 28.83 -2.03 24.14
N SER A 106 29.99 -2.00 24.79
CA SER A 106 30.12 -1.52 26.17
C SER A 106 30.85 -0.18 26.20
N THR A 107 30.33 0.76 26.97
CA THR A 107 30.98 1.99 27.41
C THR A 107 31.12 1.95 28.93
N PRO A 108 31.93 2.83 29.56
CA PRO A 108 32.04 2.89 31.02
C PRO A 108 30.70 3.12 31.74
N THR A 109 29.70 3.66 31.04
CA THR A 109 28.41 4.09 31.59
C THR A 109 27.20 3.32 31.00
N SER A 110 27.40 2.36 30.11
CA SER A 110 26.30 1.59 29.53
C SER A 110 26.76 0.36 28.77
N THR A 111 25.89 -0.63 28.66
CA THR A 111 26.04 -1.74 27.72
C THR A 111 24.84 -1.77 26.79
N THR A 112 25.09 -1.64 25.49
CA THR A 112 24.06 -1.80 24.46
C THR A 112 24.22 -3.16 23.79
N VAL A 113 23.18 -3.97 23.84
CA VAL A 113 23.05 -5.21 23.08
C VAL A 113 22.09 -4.95 21.93
N SER A 114 22.52 -5.21 20.70
CA SER A 114 21.68 -5.10 19.51
C SER A 114 21.55 -6.48 18.86
N ALA A 115 20.40 -6.77 18.28
CA ALA A 115 20.19 -7.98 17.52
C ALA A 115 19.16 -7.71 16.41
N ASP A 116 19.36 -8.35 15.27
CA ASP A 116 18.44 -8.27 14.15
C ASP A 116 17.41 -9.38 14.26
N TYR A 117 16.16 -9.03 14.00
CA TYR A 117 15.03 -9.94 14.01
C TYR A 117 14.28 -9.85 12.68
N LYS A 118 13.78 -10.98 12.23
CA LYS A 118 12.84 -11.05 11.12
C LYS A 118 11.43 -11.04 11.66
N VAL A 119 10.54 -10.24 11.06
CA VAL A 119 9.12 -10.33 11.41
C VAL A 119 8.54 -11.63 10.90
N ARG A 120 7.88 -12.36 11.80
CA ARG A 120 7.12 -13.54 11.41
C ARG A 120 5.85 -13.10 10.69
N VAL A 121 5.83 -13.22 9.37
CA VAL A 121 4.71 -12.79 8.51
C VAL A 121 3.38 -13.42 8.92
N SER A 122 3.39 -14.65 9.44
CA SER A 122 2.18 -15.33 9.93
C SER A 122 1.56 -14.67 11.18
N SER A 123 2.28 -13.75 11.84
CA SER A 123 1.74 -12.94 12.94
C SER A 123 1.05 -11.66 12.46
N ILE A 124 1.16 -11.34 11.16
CA ILE A 124 0.54 -10.16 10.59
C ILE A 124 -0.92 -10.45 10.26
N VAL A 125 -1.82 -9.71 10.88
CA VAL A 125 -3.25 -9.77 10.59
C VAL A 125 -3.58 -8.80 9.46
N ASP A 126 -4.47 -9.19 8.54
CA ASP A 126 -5.01 -8.32 7.50
C ASP A 126 -6.30 -7.64 8.01
N PRO A 127 -6.43 -6.30 7.90
CA PRO A 127 -5.40 -5.33 7.50
C PRO A 127 -4.35 -5.07 8.57
N PHE A 128 -3.14 -4.71 8.14
CA PHE A 128 -2.07 -4.27 9.05
C PHE A 128 -2.33 -2.85 9.57
N LEU A 129 -2.87 -1.94 8.75
CA LEU A 129 -3.39 -0.64 9.21
C LEU A 129 -4.83 -0.44 8.75
N SER A 130 -5.67 0.08 9.63
CA SER A 130 -7.02 0.56 9.30
C SER A 130 -7.14 2.05 9.60
N PHE A 131 -7.48 2.83 8.59
CA PHE A 131 -7.70 4.27 8.71
C PHE A 131 -9.18 4.54 8.98
N ASP A 132 -9.50 5.57 9.77
CA ASP A 132 -10.88 5.90 10.14
C ASP A 132 -11.76 6.37 8.97
N ASN A 133 -11.16 6.74 7.84
CA ASN A 133 -11.86 6.99 6.57
C ASN A 133 -12.20 5.72 5.78
N GLY A 134 -11.86 4.54 6.29
CA GLY A 134 -12.16 3.24 5.68
C GLY A 134 -11.05 2.68 4.78
N ILE A 135 -10.01 3.46 4.48
CA ILE A 135 -8.82 2.92 3.79
C ILE A 135 -8.15 1.89 4.69
N LYS A 136 -7.61 0.84 4.09
CA LYS A 136 -6.89 -0.24 4.76
C LYS A 136 -5.56 -0.48 4.07
N PHE A 137 -4.59 -0.96 4.83
CA PHE A 137 -3.29 -1.35 4.31
C PHE A 137 -3.00 -2.80 4.65
N LYS A 138 -2.83 -3.62 3.61
CA LYS A 138 -2.43 -5.01 3.72
C LYS A 138 -0.92 -5.10 3.57
N ALA A 139 -0.23 -5.49 4.63
CA ALA A 139 1.20 -5.75 4.57
C ALA A 139 1.48 -7.03 3.74
N THR A 140 2.45 -6.96 2.85
CA THR A 140 2.95 -8.10 2.06
C THR A 140 4.31 -8.55 2.58
N THR A 141 5.20 -7.59 2.86
CA THR A 141 6.54 -7.85 3.41
C THR A 141 6.91 -6.79 4.44
N ILE A 142 7.75 -7.18 5.40
CA ILE A 142 8.38 -6.28 6.35
C ILE A 142 9.87 -6.51 6.24
N GLU A 143 10.65 -5.44 6.09
CA GLU A 143 12.11 -5.50 6.15
C GLU A 143 12.57 -5.90 7.55
N ASP A 144 13.73 -6.54 7.65
CA ASP A 144 14.27 -7.00 8.92
C ASP A 144 14.37 -5.84 9.93
N ILE A 145 13.99 -6.12 11.17
CA ILE A 145 13.93 -5.13 12.26
C ILE A 145 15.14 -5.33 13.16
N THR A 146 15.99 -4.30 13.26
CA THR A 146 17.03 -4.28 14.30
C THR A 146 16.43 -3.85 15.63
N ARG A 147 16.54 -4.69 16.66
CA ARG A 147 16.24 -4.33 18.04
C ARG A 147 17.52 -3.88 18.74
N LYS A 148 17.40 -2.81 19.53
CA LYS A 148 18.45 -2.32 20.43
C LYS A 148 17.95 -2.32 21.86
N ASN A 149 18.69 -3.01 22.71
CA ASN A 149 18.55 -3.01 24.16
C ASN A 149 19.71 -2.26 24.78
N THR A 150 19.44 -1.13 25.39
CA THR A 150 20.48 -0.42 26.14
C THR A 150 20.24 -0.57 27.63
N LYS A 151 21.22 -1.17 28.30
CA LYS A 151 21.31 -1.21 29.76
C LYS A 151 22.18 -0.04 30.21
N SER A 152 21.57 0.90 30.92
CA SER A 152 22.29 2.00 31.59
C SER A 152 22.94 1.50 32.90
N THR A 153 23.95 2.20 33.42
CA THR A 153 24.56 1.96 34.74
C THR A 153 23.52 1.84 35.87
N ASN A 154 22.38 2.51 35.75
CA ASN A 154 21.30 2.47 36.74
C ASN A 154 20.37 1.24 36.59
N ASN A 155 20.77 0.22 35.82
CA ASN A 155 19.96 -0.96 35.48
C ASN A 155 18.63 -0.63 34.77
N ILE A 156 18.52 0.54 34.16
CA ILE A 156 17.36 0.90 33.31
C ILE A 156 17.57 0.22 31.96
N TYR A 157 16.59 -0.59 31.55
CA TYR A 157 16.53 -1.22 30.24
C TYR A 157 15.63 -0.37 29.34
N THR A 158 16.20 0.16 28.25
CA THR A 158 15.40 0.75 27.18
C THR A 158 15.41 -0.19 25.99
N THR A 159 14.21 -0.51 25.51
CA THR A 159 13.99 -1.33 24.31
C THR A 159 13.52 -0.41 23.19
N SER A 160 14.25 -0.40 22.07
CA SER A 160 13.78 0.26 20.86
C SER A 160 13.99 -0.65 19.66
N LEU A 161 13.03 -0.65 18.75
CA LEU A 161 13.22 -1.07 17.38
C LEU A 161 13.88 0.10 16.61
N ASP A 162 14.82 -0.18 15.74
CA ASP A 162 15.25 0.80 14.73
C ASP A 162 14.12 1.03 13.72
N ALA A 163 14.32 2.00 12.82
CA ALA A 163 13.42 2.24 11.71
C ALA A 163 13.20 0.95 10.92
N PHE A 164 11.93 0.62 10.67
CA PHE A 164 11.55 -0.54 9.86
C PHE A 164 10.57 -0.12 8.77
N LYS A 165 10.60 -0.85 7.66
CA LYS A 165 9.76 -0.57 6.49
C LYS A 165 8.84 -1.73 6.20
N ILE A 166 7.59 -1.42 5.93
CA ILE A 166 6.54 -2.38 5.58
C ILE A 166 6.06 -2.06 4.19
N PHE A 167 6.10 -3.03 3.29
CA PHE A 167 5.51 -2.91 1.96
C PHE A 167 4.13 -3.56 1.94
N GLY A 168 3.27 -3.06 1.07
CA GLY A 168 1.92 -3.57 0.98
C GLY A 168 1.04 -2.84 -0.01
N THR A 169 -0.24 -3.16 0.05
CA THR A 169 -1.27 -2.62 -0.83
C THR A 169 -2.32 -1.89 0.00
N PHE A 170 -2.65 -0.67 -0.42
CA PHE A 170 -3.77 0.11 0.09
C PHE A 170 -5.06 -0.30 -0.62
N TYR A 171 -6.15 -0.45 0.12
CA TYR A 171 -7.45 -0.82 -0.42
C TYR A 171 -8.59 -0.12 0.31
N ASP A 172 -9.70 0.13 -0.39
CA ASP A 172 -10.90 0.82 0.13
C ASP A 172 -11.95 -0.15 0.69
N GLY A 173 -11.52 -1.37 1.02
CA GLY A 173 -12.38 -2.48 1.41
C GLY A 173 -12.78 -3.41 0.26
N THR A 174 -12.75 -2.96 -1.00
CA THR A 174 -13.08 -3.80 -2.17
C THR A 174 -11.98 -3.78 -3.22
N ASN A 175 -11.42 -2.60 -3.53
CA ASN A 175 -10.48 -2.40 -4.61
C ASN A 175 -9.12 -1.96 -4.09
N ALA A 176 -8.06 -2.39 -4.79
CA ALA A 176 -6.72 -1.83 -4.56
C ALA A 176 -6.69 -0.37 -5.03
N VAL A 177 -6.25 0.52 -4.15
CA VAL A 177 -6.13 1.97 -4.40
C VAL A 177 -4.69 2.33 -4.77
N GLY A 178 -3.71 1.53 -4.34
CA GLY A 178 -2.31 1.72 -4.70
C GLY A 178 -1.39 0.77 -3.95
N GLU A 179 -0.15 0.67 -4.42
CA GLU A 179 0.93 0.01 -3.68
C GLU A 179 1.70 1.07 -2.91
N GLY A 180 2.33 0.68 -1.81
CA GLY A 180 3.19 1.60 -1.10
C GLY A 180 3.94 0.96 0.03
N SER A 181 4.62 1.83 0.77
CA SER A 181 5.33 1.42 1.97
C SER A 181 5.02 2.33 3.14
N VAL A 182 4.94 1.73 4.32
CA VAL A 182 4.90 2.40 5.60
C VAL A 182 6.29 2.32 6.20
N THR A 183 6.96 3.45 6.39
CA THR A 183 8.26 3.52 7.06
C THR A 183 8.06 4.04 8.48
N THR A 184 8.68 3.38 9.46
CA THR A 184 8.70 3.85 10.83
C THR A 184 10.00 4.59 11.09
N LEU A 185 9.90 5.76 11.69
CA LEU A 185 11.04 6.60 12.01
C LEU A 185 11.03 6.84 13.50
N LYS A 186 12.09 6.44 14.20
CA LYS A 186 12.23 6.71 15.63
C LYS A 186 12.15 8.22 15.89
N GLN A 187 11.26 8.64 16.78
CA GLN A 187 11.05 10.06 17.08
C GLN A 187 12.09 10.56 18.10
N GLY A 188 13.23 11.03 17.58
CA GLY A 188 14.31 11.55 18.39
C GLY A 188 14.88 10.53 19.37
N ASN A 189 15.15 10.97 20.61
CA ASN A 189 15.69 10.11 21.66
C ASN A 189 14.64 9.40 22.52
N ASN A 190 13.34 9.58 22.24
CA ASN A 190 12.27 8.94 23.00
C ASN A 190 12.19 7.46 22.63
N PRO A 191 12.57 6.53 23.52
CA PRO A 191 12.42 5.11 23.23
C PRO A 191 10.93 4.80 23.09
N GLY A 192 10.58 4.11 22.01
CA GLY A 192 9.23 3.60 21.78
C GLY A 192 8.30 4.53 21.02
N GLN A 193 8.62 5.79 20.75
CA GLN A 193 7.79 6.65 19.88
C GLN A 193 8.31 6.64 18.44
N TYR A 194 7.42 6.38 17.48
CA TYR A 194 7.70 6.27 16.06
C TYR A 194 6.77 7.16 15.26
N ILE A 195 7.31 7.83 14.25
CA ILE A 195 6.52 8.46 13.21
C ILE A 195 6.40 7.47 12.06
N PHE A 196 5.18 7.22 11.60
CA PHE A 196 4.96 6.52 10.35
C PHE A 196 4.96 7.49 9.18
N GLN A 197 5.49 7.07 8.03
CA GLN A 197 5.39 7.78 6.76
C GLN A 197 4.94 6.82 5.67
N ILE A 198 4.02 7.27 4.82
CA ILE A 198 3.53 6.50 3.68
C ILE A 198 3.92 7.19 2.39
N ASP A 199 4.54 6.41 1.52
CA ASP A 199 4.63 6.68 0.09
C ASP A 199 3.74 5.66 -0.62
N ALA A 200 2.57 6.08 -1.08
CA ALA A 200 1.76 5.24 -1.96
C ALA A 200 1.83 5.74 -3.40
N ILE A 201 2.03 4.79 -4.30
CA ILE A 201 2.00 4.97 -5.74
C ILE A 201 0.63 4.50 -6.19
N SER A 202 -0.18 5.45 -6.64
CA SER A 202 -1.42 5.12 -7.32
C SER A 202 -1.13 4.34 -8.59
N GLN A 203 -1.92 3.30 -8.82
CA GLN A 203 -1.94 2.67 -10.13
C GLN A 203 -2.73 3.58 -11.07
N SER A 204 -2.05 4.11 -12.10
CA SER A 204 -2.72 4.90 -13.12
C SER A 204 -3.71 4.02 -13.87
N VAL A 205 -4.99 4.27 -13.68
CA VAL A 205 -6.02 3.66 -14.53
C VAL A 205 -6.01 4.46 -15.84
N PRO A 206 -5.89 3.82 -17.01
CA PRO A 206 -5.95 4.52 -18.29
C PRO A 206 -7.24 5.34 -18.35
N GLU A 207 -7.12 6.64 -18.63
CA GLU A 207 -8.29 7.49 -18.73
C GLU A 207 -9.25 6.96 -19.81
N PRO A 208 -10.57 7.10 -19.63
CA PRO A 208 -11.56 6.68 -20.63
C PRO A 208 -11.30 7.27 -22.03
N THR A 209 -10.73 8.47 -22.09
CA THR A 209 -10.30 9.19 -23.30
C THR A 209 -9.17 8.49 -24.06
N THR A 210 -8.24 7.83 -23.37
CA THR A 210 -7.14 7.08 -23.99
C THR A 210 -7.67 5.78 -24.63
N ILE A 211 -8.64 5.14 -23.98
CA ILE A 211 -9.35 3.97 -24.53
C ILE A 211 -10.22 4.37 -25.73
N LEU A 212 -10.93 5.49 -25.66
CA LEU A 212 -11.68 6.06 -26.78
C LEU A 212 -10.78 6.47 -27.94
N GLY A 213 -9.62 7.08 -27.65
CA GLY A 213 -8.62 7.48 -28.64
C GLY A 213 -8.02 6.29 -29.38
N LEU A 214 -7.64 5.23 -28.65
CA LEU A 214 -7.17 3.98 -29.25
C LEU A 214 -8.27 3.26 -30.03
N GLY A 215 -9.51 3.26 -29.53
CA GLY A 215 -10.66 2.72 -30.24
C GLY A 215 -10.95 3.45 -31.55
N ALA A 216 -10.87 4.79 -31.55
CA ALA A 216 -11.03 5.62 -32.73
C ALA A 216 -9.89 5.40 -33.74
N VAL A 217 -8.65 5.32 -33.28
CA VAL A 217 -7.48 5.01 -34.12
C VAL A 217 -7.62 3.61 -34.74
N GLY A 218 -8.04 2.61 -33.97
CA GLY A 218 -8.31 1.26 -34.46
C GLY A 218 -9.41 1.23 -35.53
N ALA A 219 -10.51 1.97 -35.32
CA ALA A 219 -11.59 2.12 -36.29
C ALA A 219 -11.13 2.82 -37.58
N VAL A 220 -10.30 3.87 -37.48
CA VAL A 220 -9.72 4.57 -38.63
C VAL A 220 -8.75 3.67 -39.40
N MET A 221 -7.92 2.89 -38.71
CA MET A 221 -7.01 1.93 -39.36
C MET A 221 -7.78 0.80 -40.08
N ALA A 222 -8.85 0.27 -39.47
CA ALA A 222 -9.71 -0.72 -40.10
C ALA A 222 -10.42 -0.17 -41.35
N MET A 223 -10.92 1.07 -41.29
CA MET A 223 -11.49 1.76 -42.45
C MET A 223 -10.46 2.05 -43.54
N SER A 224 -9.23 2.41 -43.17
CA SER A 224 -8.12 2.65 -44.11
C SER A 224 -7.74 1.38 -44.87
N ARG A 225 -7.65 0.23 -44.18
CA ARG A 225 -7.40 -1.08 -44.82
C ARG A 225 -8.55 -1.49 -45.75
N ARG A 226 -9.80 -1.20 -45.37
CA ARG A 226 -10.98 -1.48 -46.20
C ARG A 226 -11.00 -0.66 -47.49
N ARG A 227 -10.57 0.61 -47.45
CA ARG A 227 -10.42 1.44 -48.67
C ARG A 227 -9.32 0.93 -49.59
N LYS A 228 -8.20 0.43 -49.05
CA LYS A 228 -7.11 -0.16 -49.86
C LYS A 228 -7.52 -1.47 -50.56
N SER A 229 -8.36 -2.28 -49.94
CA SER A 229 -8.86 -3.54 -50.53
C SER A 229 -9.89 -3.35 -51.65
N LEU A 230 -10.54 -2.18 -51.75
CA LEU A 230 -11.53 -1.88 -52.79
C LEU A 230 -10.93 -1.15 -54.00
N ALA A 231 -9.64 -0.79 -53.93
CA ALA A 231 -8.92 -0.08 -54.99
C ALA A 231 -8.01 -0.98 -55.83
N ASN A 232 -8.07 -2.30 -55.63
CA ASN A 232 -7.44 -3.33 -56.47
C ASN A 232 -8.53 -4.22 -57.10
#